data_AF-A0AAJ6IXF9-F1
#
_entry.id   AF-A0AAJ6IXF9-F1
#
_cell.length_a   1.000
_cell.length_b   1.000
_cell.length_c   1.000
_cell.angle_alpha   90.00
_cell.angle_beta   90.00
_cell.angle_gamma   90.00
#
_symmetry.space_group_name_H-M   'P 1'
#
loop_
_entity.id
_entity.type
_entity.pdbx_description
1 polymer ?
#
loop_
_entity_poly.entity_id
_entity_poly.type
_entity_poly.pdbx_seq_one_letter_code
_entity_poly.pdbx_strand_id
1 'polypeptide(L)'
;MFGLSELAIILIVLIAVLAAKKLPELTRSAGKSARILKAEARAAKDQDEPGTPRVVQGEAIRREDGGTSPADGTGTGTGGQRAPRG
;
A
#
# COMPACT_ATOMS: atom_id res chain seq x y z
N MET A 1 5.50 -47.69 -6.42
CA MET A 1 5.20 -46.39 -7.05
C MET A 1 4.69 -45.37 -6.02
N PHE A 2 5.34 -45.25 -4.85
CA PHE A 2 4.80 -44.50 -3.68
C PHE A 2 5.85 -43.58 -3.01
N GLY A 3 6.84 -43.10 -3.78
CA GLY A 3 7.87 -42.20 -3.24
C GLY A 3 7.62 -40.75 -3.64
N LEU A 4 7.61 -40.49 -4.95
CA LEU A 4 7.41 -39.16 -5.51
C LEU A 4 5.96 -38.66 -5.39
N SER A 5 4.96 -39.53 -5.56
CA SER A 5 3.56 -39.13 -5.49
C SER A 5 3.15 -38.68 -4.09
N GLU A 6 3.56 -39.41 -3.04
CA GLU A 6 3.34 -38.99 -1.65
C GLU A 6 4.03 -37.66 -1.34
N LEU A 7 5.31 -37.52 -1.74
CA LEU A 7 6.07 -36.28 -1.54
C LEU A 7 5.46 -35.09 -2.29
N ALA A 8 4.98 -35.31 -3.52
CA ALA A 8 4.31 -34.29 -4.30
C ALA A 8 3.01 -33.83 -3.62
N ILE A 9 2.21 -34.78 -3.11
CA ILE A 9 0.98 -34.45 -2.37
C ILE A 9 1.30 -33.67 -1.10
N ILE A 10 2.27 -34.11 -0.31
CA ILE A 10 2.68 -33.40 0.92
C ILE A 10 3.18 -31.99 0.59
N LEU A 11 4.00 -31.86 -0.46
CA LEU A 11 4.51 -30.57 -0.91
C LEU A 11 3.38 -29.62 -1.35
N ILE A 12 2.41 -30.13 -2.11
CA ILE A 12 1.23 -29.36 -2.53
C ILE A 12 0.43 -28.90 -1.31
N VAL A 13 0.20 -29.77 -0.32
CA VAL A 13 -0.52 -29.40 0.91
C VAL A 13 0.26 -28.34 1.69
N LEU A 14 1.59 -28.48 1.80
CA LEU A 14 2.45 -27.51 2.48
C LEU A 14 2.36 -26.14 1.81
N ILE A 15 2.47 -26.11 0.48
CA ILE A 15 2.33 -24.89 -0.32
C ILE A 15 0.93 -24.33 -0.15
N ALA A 16 -0.13 -25.14 -0.18
CA ALA A 16 -1.52 -24.66 -0.03
C ALA A 16 -1.78 -24.00 1.33
N VAL A 17 -1.28 -24.59 2.42
CA VAL A 17 -1.43 -24.03 3.79
C VAL A 17 -0.65 -22.73 3.92
N LEU A 18 0.59 -22.69 3.44
CA LEU A 18 1.40 -21.47 3.44
C LEU A 18 0.78 -20.42 2.53
N ALA A 19 0.27 -20.84 1.38
CA ALA A 19 -0.34 -19.98 0.39
C ALA A 19 -1.56 -19.27 0.95
N ALA A 20 -2.49 -19.98 1.58
CA ALA A 20 -3.71 -19.39 2.13
C ALA A 20 -3.44 -18.24 3.12
N LYS A 21 -2.38 -18.32 3.93
CA LYS A 21 -2.03 -17.29 4.92
C LYS A 21 -1.02 -16.25 4.40
N LYS A 22 -0.11 -16.64 3.50
CA LYS A 22 1.02 -15.79 3.06
C LYS A 22 0.78 -15.15 1.69
N LEU A 23 -0.10 -15.66 0.83
CA LEU A 23 -0.44 -14.99 -0.43
C LEU A 23 -0.94 -13.56 -0.23
N PRO A 24 -1.94 -13.26 0.63
CA PRO A 24 -2.45 -11.89 0.74
C PRO A 24 -1.37 -10.90 1.20
N GLU A 25 -0.51 -11.32 2.13
CA GLU A 25 0.65 -10.55 2.60
C GLU A 25 1.72 -10.36 1.51
N LEU A 26 2.06 -11.43 0.79
CA LEU A 26 3.05 -11.41 -0.29
C LEU A 26 2.54 -10.59 -1.49
N THR A 27 1.31 -10.78 -1.92
CA THR A 27 0.72 -10.01 -3.03
C THR A 27 0.61 -8.53 -2.67
N ARG A 28 0.30 -8.20 -1.41
CA ARG A 28 0.21 -6.81 -0.94
C ARG A 28 1.57 -6.12 -0.86
N SER A 29 2.61 -6.82 -0.40
CA SER A 29 3.98 -6.29 -0.30
C SER A 29 4.72 -6.31 -1.64
N ALA A 30 4.67 -7.42 -2.37
CA ALA A 30 5.25 -7.56 -3.71
C ALA A 30 4.57 -6.64 -4.72
N GLY A 31 3.26 -6.42 -4.64
CA GLY A 31 2.54 -5.47 -5.50
C GLY A 31 3.02 -4.02 -5.33
N LYS A 32 3.39 -3.62 -4.10
CA LYS A 32 3.94 -2.29 -3.82
C LYS A 32 5.31 -2.11 -4.46
N SER A 33 6.23 -3.07 -4.28
CA SER A 33 7.57 -3.02 -4.88
C SER A 33 7.53 -3.19 -6.40
N ALA A 34 6.66 -4.07 -6.92
CA ALA A 34 6.46 -4.28 -8.35
C ALA A 34 5.92 -3.03 -9.06
N ARG A 35 5.10 -2.21 -8.39
CA ARG A 35 4.64 -0.94 -8.97
C ARG A 35 5.78 0.05 -9.15
N ILE A 36 6.71 0.11 -8.18
CA ILE A 36 7.90 0.97 -8.27
C ILE A 36 8.80 0.46 -9.38
N LEU A 37 9.15 -0.83 -9.37
CA LEU A 37 9.95 -1.46 -10.42
C LEU A 37 9.32 -1.31 -11.81
N LYS A 38 8.00 -1.39 -11.94
CA LYS A 38 7.29 -1.18 -13.21
C LYS A 38 7.33 0.28 -13.67
N ALA A 39 7.26 1.24 -12.74
CA ALA A 39 7.39 2.66 -13.06
C ALA A 39 8.83 3.01 -13.46
N GLU A 40 9.82 2.49 -12.75
CA GLU A 40 11.24 2.65 -13.07
C GLU A 40 11.60 1.96 -14.39
N ALA A 41 11.11 0.73 -14.62
CA ALA A 41 11.32 0.01 -15.88
C ALA A 41 10.60 0.68 -17.06
N ARG A 42 9.45 1.33 -16.85
CA ARG A 42 8.81 2.17 -17.88
C ARG A 42 9.63 3.41 -18.17
N ALA A 43 10.07 4.13 -17.14
CA ALA A 43 10.92 5.30 -17.32
C ALA A 43 12.21 4.95 -18.07
N ALA A 44 12.83 3.80 -17.76
CA ALA A 44 13.99 3.30 -18.49
C ALA A 44 13.68 3.03 -19.97
N LYS A 45 12.55 2.38 -20.29
CA LYS A 45 12.13 2.12 -21.67
C LYS A 45 11.73 3.39 -22.42
N ASP A 46 11.11 4.34 -21.75
CA ASP A 46 10.67 5.60 -22.34
C ASP A 46 11.88 6.54 -22.59
N GLN A 47 13.01 6.36 -21.89
CA GLN A 47 14.28 7.07 -22.18
C GLN A 47 14.99 6.52 -23.43
N ASP A 48 14.74 5.26 -23.78
CA ASP A 48 15.23 4.66 -25.03
C ASP A 48 14.42 5.11 -26.26
N GLU A 49 13.26 5.74 -26.08
CA GLU A 49 12.46 6.32 -27.16
C GLU A 49 12.78 7.84 -27.30
N PRO A 50 13.47 8.27 -28.36
CA PRO A 50 13.90 9.65 -28.49
C PRO A 50 12.70 10.55 -28.83
N GLY A 51 12.15 11.30 -27.86
CA GLY A 51 11.45 12.54 -28.22
C GLY A 51 10.32 13.09 -27.36
N THR A 52 9.91 12.54 -26.20
CA THR A 52 8.91 13.27 -25.38
C THR A 52 8.99 12.96 -23.88
N PRO A 53 9.58 13.85 -23.05
CA PRO A 53 9.43 13.77 -21.61
C PRO A 53 8.01 14.21 -21.22
N ARG A 54 7.10 13.27 -20.96
CA ARG A 54 5.84 13.57 -20.26
C ARG A 54 6.01 13.29 -18.77
N VAL A 55 5.96 14.35 -17.98
CA VAL A 55 5.96 14.31 -16.52
C VAL A 55 4.71 13.56 -16.06
N VAL A 56 4.88 12.32 -15.59
CA VAL A 56 3.80 11.57 -14.92
C VAL A 56 3.66 12.13 -13.51
N GLN A 57 2.70 13.02 -13.33
CA GLN A 57 2.33 13.60 -12.04
C GLN A 57 1.85 12.47 -11.12
N GLY A 58 2.69 12.11 -10.15
CA GLY A 58 2.33 11.18 -9.11
C GLY A 58 1.25 11.79 -8.23
N GLU A 59 -0.01 11.52 -8.55
CA GLU A 59 -1.10 11.70 -7.61
C GLU A 59 -0.82 10.77 -6.42
N ALA A 60 -0.26 11.35 -5.36
CA ALA A 60 -0.13 10.70 -4.08
C ALA A 60 -1.54 10.48 -3.55
N ILE A 61 -2.12 9.31 -3.85
CA ILE A 61 -3.38 8.86 -3.28
C ILE A 61 -3.23 8.96 -1.77
N ARG A 62 -3.89 9.97 -1.20
CA ARG A 62 -4.09 10.13 0.24
C ARG A 62 -4.66 8.81 0.71
N ARG A 63 -3.88 8.07 1.51
CA ARG A 63 -4.40 6.92 2.23
C ARG A 63 -5.49 7.47 3.13
N GLU A 64 -6.73 7.23 2.73
CA GLU A 64 -7.88 7.37 3.61
C GLU A 64 -7.68 6.34 4.72
N ASP A 65 -7.18 6.84 5.86
CA ASP A 65 -7.13 6.11 7.10
C ASP A 65 -8.56 5.75 7.47
N GLY A 66 -8.95 4.53 7.14
CA GLY A 66 -10.22 3.94 7.49
C GLY A 66 -10.35 3.83 9.00
N GLY A 67 -11.15 4.73 9.57
CA GLY A 67 -12.07 4.40 10.66
C GLY A 67 -11.55 4.52 12.08
N THR A 68 -11.43 5.75 12.59
CA THR A 68 -11.99 6.07 13.92
C THR A 68 -12.45 7.54 13.92
N SER A 69 -13.72 7.73 14.28
CA SER A 69 -14.55 8.93 14.21
C SER A 69 -13.92 10.24 14.73
N PRO A 70 -14.11 11.41 14.08
CA PRO A 70 -13.95 12.70 14.74
C PRO A 70 -15.28 13.09 15.39
N ALA A 71 -15.56 12.51 16.55
CA ALA A 71 -16.65 12.94 17.41
C ALA A 71 -16.19 12.83 18.86
N ASP A 72 -15.39 13.81 19.31
CA ASP A 72 -15.55 14.46 20.61
C ASP A 72 -14.38 15.43 20.86
N GLY A 73 -14.71 16.64 21.31
CA GLY A 73 -13.70 17.63 21.69
C GLY A 73 -14.00 19.07 21.29
N THR A 74 -15.25 19.51 21.30
CA THR A 74 -15.56 20.94 21.41
C THR A 74 -15.11 21.45 22.78
N GLY A 75 -13.84 21.81 22.88
CA GLY A 75 -13.24 22.53 24.01
C GLY A 75 -12.74 23.89 23.52
N THR A 76 -13.62 24.70 22.92
CA THR A 76 -13.33 26.10 22.60
C THR A 76 -13.30 26.93 23.88
N GLY A 77 -12.15 26.93 24.56
CA GLY A 77 -11.77 27.93 25.55
C GLY A 77 -11.33 29.22 24.86
N THR A 78 -12.27 29.94 24.24
CA THR A 78 -12.02 31.29 23.71
C THR A 78 -13.21 32.18 24.04
N GLY A 79 -13.13 32.84 25.19
CA GLY A 79 -14.17 33.75 25.67
C GLY A 79 -13.74 34.62 26.86
N GLY A 80 -12.43 34.87 27.01
CA GLY A 80 -11.88 35.77 28.02
C GLY A 80 -11.68 37.18 27.48
N GLN A 81 -12.73 37.83 26.98
CA GLN A 81 -12.68 39.23 26.57
C GLN A 81 -13.89 40.01 27.11
N ARG A 82 -13.80 40.34 28.41
CA ARG A 82 -14.49 41.40 29.18
C ARG A 82 -13.49 41.75 30.30
N ALA A 83 -13.05 42.97 30.58
CA ALA A 83 -13.65 44.28 30.44
C ALA A 83 -12.55 45.39 30.50
N PRO A 84 -12.83 46.63 30.06
CA PRO A 84 -11.99 47.79 30.35
C PRO A 84 -12.62 48.62 31.49
N ARG A 85 -12.01 48.71 32.68
CA ARG A 85 -12.23 49.79 33.68
C ARG A 85 -11.08 49.84 34.69
N GLY A 86 -10.50 51.03 34.88
CA GLY A 86 -9.48 51.34 35.90
C GLY A 86 -8.51 52.39 35.40
#